data_AF-A0AB38GEF5-F1
#
_entry.id   AF-A0AB38GEF5-F1
#
_cell.length_a   1.000
_cell.length_b   1.000
_cell.length_c   1.000
_cell.angle_alpha   90.00
_cell.angle_beta   90.00
_cell.angle_gamma   90.00
#
_symmetry.space_group_name_H-M   'P 1'
#
loop_
_entity.id
_entity.type
_entity.pdbx_description
1 polymer ?
#
loop_
_entity_poly.entity_id
_entity_poly.type
_entity_poly.pdbx_seq_one_letter_code
_entity_poly.pdbx_strand_id
1 'polypeptide(L)'
;MKKLLTILGSLGLIATTSAAVIACGDKTPQKLSDIKSSEKSIKEDKEKQLKEENVKKIQSDQSDPTNNYSFKRSLEENLKLIKKYGKEAADVIFPRADLIESFRSKEETKDTISLISKIISIYTDFNNYSNVEEFKSKSTKYNLTTKEKELDELVTKYEEQKDNISKLLEKFK
;
A
#
# COMPACT_ATOMS: atom_id res chain seq x y z
N MET A 1 -18.88 -23.00 58.46
CA MET A 1 -17.80 -22.51 57.58
C MET A 1 -18.34 -21.29 56.85
N LYS A 2 -18.15 -20.06 57.38
CA LYS A 2 -17.17 -19.05 56.95
C LYS A 2 -17.18 -18.86 55.41
N LYS A 3 -18.01 -17.92 54.91
CA LYS A 3 -17.66 -16.56 54.46
C LYS A 3 -16.80 -16.55 53.19
N LEU A 4 -17.27 -15.87 52.13
CA LEU A 4 -16.58 -14.72 51.51
C LEU A 4 -17.31 -14.26 50.23
N LEU A 5 -18.25 -13.33 50.41
CA LEU A 5 -18.51 -12.25 49.48
C LEU A 5 -17.28 -11.33 49.48
N THR A 6 -16.49 -11.31 48.40
CA THR A 6 -15.51 -10.28 47.96
C THR A 6 -14.95 -10.88 46.66
N ILE A 7 -15.09 -10.28 45.48
CA ILE A 7 -14.23 -9.22 44.97
C ILE A 7 -15.04 -8.46 43.89
N LEU A 8 -15.66 -7.35 44.33
CA LEU A 8 -15.78 -6.16 43.51
C LEU A 8 -14.36 -5.58 43.43
N GLY A 9 -13.77 -5.49 42.24
CA GLY A 9 -12.47 -4.86 42.12
C GLY A 9 -11.81 -5.06 40.77
N SER A 10 -12.12 -4.19 39.81
CA SER A 10 -11.15 -3.59 38.87
C SER A 10 -11.84 -2.89 37.68
N LEU A 11 -12.74 -1.93 37.95
CA LEU A 11 -12.86 -0.80 37.01
C LEU A 11 -11.70 0.15 37.32
N GLY A 12 -10.55 -0.13 36.70
CA GLY A 12 -9.41 0.76 36.70
C GLY A 12 -9.76 2.04 35.95
N LEU A 13 -9.94 3.12 36.71
CA LEU A 13 -9.95 4.50 36.24
C LEU A 13 -8.67 4.77 35.43
N ILE A 14 -8.78 5.00 34.12
CA ILE A 14 -7.71 5.65 33.36
C ILE A 14 -8.15 7.10 33.15
N ALA A 15 -7.73 7.95 34.08
CA ALA A 15 -7.71 9.39 33.89
C ALA A 15 -6.45 9.75 33.10
N THR A 16 -6.53 9.79 31.77
CA THR A 16 -5.50 10.46 30.97
C THR A 16 -5.87 11.92 30.85
N THR A 17 -5.11 12.71 31.60
CA THR A 17 -5.10 14.17 31.69
C THR A 17 -5.23 14.84 30.32
N SER A 18 -6.22 15.73 30.23
CA SER A 18 -6.47 16.59 29.08
C SER A 18 -5.37 17.66 28.93
N ALA A 19 -5.00 17.90 27.67
CA ALA A 19 -4.47 19.12 27.08
C ALA A 19 -3.42 19.95 27.87
N ALA A 20 -2.18 19.95 27.36
CA ALA A 20 -1.28 21.09 27.49
C ALA A 20 -1.05 21.71 26.09
N VAL A 21 -1.92 22.68 25.82
CA VAL A 21 -1.69 23.99 25.17
C VAL A 21 -0.59 24.08 24.10
N ILE A 22 -1.03 24.25 22.86
CA ILE A 22 -0.30 24.93 21.79
C ILE A 22 -0.17 26.40 22.20
N ALA A 23 1.06 26.92 22.29
CA ALA A 23 1.29 28.36 22.37
C ALA A 23 2.52 28.75 21.55
N CYS A 24 2.23 29.58 20.54
CA CYS A 24 3.03 30.68 20.01
C CYS A 24 4.47 30.34 19.56
N GLY A 25 4.80 30.31 18.27
CA GLY A 25 4.40 31.32 17.32
C GLY A 25 4.88 32.69 17.79
N ASP A 26 6.17 32.98 17.60
CA ASP A 26 6.56 34.35 17.34
C ASP A 26 7.77 34.48 16.43
N LYS A 27 7.62 35.43 15.51
CA LYS A 27 8.56 35.84 14.48
C LYS A 27 9.48 36.89 15.11
N THR A 28 10.72 37.01 14.66
CA THR A 28 11.30 38.31 14.26
C THR A 28 12.71 38.20 13.64
N PRO A 29 13.12 39.22 12.84
CA PRO A 29 14.18 39.15 11.83
C PRO A 29 15.44 39.97 12.18
N GLN A 30 16.57 39.71 11.49
CA GLN A 30 17.68 40.66 11.21
C GLN A 30 18.75 39.91 10.38
N LYS A 31 19.15 40.24 9.14
CA LYS A 31 19.53 41.47 8.39
C LYS A 31 21.05 41.75 8.43
N LEU A 32 21.60 42.05 7.23
CA LEU A 32 22.95 42.50 6.83
C LEU A 32 24.00 41.39 6.75
N SER A 33 24.84 41.26 5.72
CA SER A 33 25.59 42.20 4.85
C SER A 33 26.06 41.42 3.59
N ASP A 34 26.46 41.92 2.41
CA ASP A 34 26.69 43.24 1.83
C ASP A 34 26.86 43.05 0.30
N ILE A 35 26.78 44.18 -0.39
CA ILE A 35 26.77 44.44 -1.84
C ILE A 35 28.05 44.01 -2.57
N LYS A 36 27.92 43.45 -3.79
CA LYS A 36 28.76 43.88 -4.95
C LYS A 36 28.15 43.55 -6.32
N SER A 37 28.13 44.61 -7.13
CA SER A 37 27.63 44.78 -8.49
C SER A 37 28.50 44.10 -9.55
N SER A 38 27.90 43.54 -10.62
CA SER A 38 27.99 44.10 -11.99
C SER A 38 27.48 43.12 -13.06
N GLU A 39 26.38 43.51 -13.71
CA GLU A 39 26.26 43.62 -15.18
C GLU A 39 26.83 42.52 -16.10
N LYS A 40 25.95 41.70 -16.69
CA LYS A 40 25.89 41.51 -18.16
C LYS A 40 24.62 40.77 -18.61
N SER A 41 23.83 41.44 -19.45
CA SER A 41 22.73 40.88 -20.22
C SER A 41 23.23 40.01 -21.39
N ILE A 42 22.68 38.81 -21.61
CA ILE A 42 22.46 38.19 -22.93
C ILE A 42 21.19 37.30 -22.86
N LYS A 43 20.37 37.39 -23.92
CA LYS A 43 19.06 36.78 -24.17
C LYS A 43 19.10 35.30 -24.57
N GLU A 44 17.92 34.65 -24.46
CA GLU A 44 17.38 33.51 -25.27
C GLU A 44 18.16 32.17 -25.15
N ASP A 45 17.61 30.96 -25.15
CA ASP A 45 16.32 30.40 -25.58
C ASP A 45 16.14 29.01 -24.88
N LYS A 46 14.92 28.47 -24.92
CA LYS A 46 14.46 27.08 -24.70
C LYS A 46 15.45 25.99 -24.21
N GLU A 47 15.08 25.29 -23.12
CA GLU A 47 14.72 23.86 -23.16
C GLU A 47 14.23 23.35 -21.78
N LYS A 48 13.03 22.75 -21.77
CA LYS A 48 12.53 21.96 -20.65
C LYS A 48 13.27 20.62 -20.63
N GLN A 49 14.33 20.50 -19.84
CA GLN A 49 14.80 19.19 -19.38
C GLN A 49 13.87 18.70 -18.28
N LEU A 50 12.98 17.75 -18.64
CA LEU A 50 12.33 16.89 -17.66
C LEU A 50 13.43 16.08 -16.97
N LYS A 51 13.50 16.27 -15.65
CA LYS A 51 14.41 15.57 -14.76
C LYS A 51 14.16 14.06 -14.82
N GLU A 52 15.25 13.35 -15.02
CA GLU A 52 15.44 11.95 -14.68
C GLU A 52 14.99 11.69 -13.24
N GLU A 53 14.12 10.70 -13.02
CA GLU A 53 13.99 10.06 -11.72
C GLU A 53 14.03 8.53 -11.85
N ASN A 54 15.22 8.01 -11.55
CA ASN A 54 15.47 6.78 -10.80
C ASN A 54 14.76 5.50 -11.27
N VAL A 55 15.31 4.86 -12.32
CA VAL A 55 15.22 3.40 -12.44
C VAL A 55 16.29 2.79 -11.53
N LYS A 56 15.93 2.54 -10.26
CA LYS A 56 16.72 1.62 -9.41
C LYS A 56 16.61 0.23 -10.02
N LYS A 57 17.69 -0.23 -10.61
CA LYS A 57 17.86 -1.61 -11.09
C LYS A 57 17.90 -2.53 -9.86
N ILE A 58 16.76 -3.11 -9.51
CA ILE A 58 16.66 -4.10 -8.43
C ILE A 58 17.18 -5.42 -9.00
N GLN A 59 18.40 -5.80 -8.65
CA GLN A 59 18.89 -7.17 -8.82
C GLN A 59 18.35 -8.01 -7.67
N SER A 60 17.36 -8.86 -7.96
CA SER A 60 17.06 -10.03 -7.14
C SER A 60 17.86 -11.20 -7.74
N ASP A 61 18.75 -11.75 -6.94
CA ASP A 61 19.70 -12.81 -7.31
C ASP A 61 18.95 -14.15 -7.39
N GLN A 62 18.48 -14.49 -8.60
CA GLN A 62 18.26 -15.85 -9.12
C GLN A 62 17.62 -15.76 -10.51
N SER A 63 18.43 -15.52 -11.55
CA SER A 63 17.96 -15.55 -12.94
C SER A 63 18.15 -16.95 -13.53
N ASP A 64 17.03 -17.65 -13.73
CA ASP A 64 16.88 -18.65 -14.77
C ASP A 64 17.22 -17.98 -16.13
N PRO A 65 18.22 -18.47 -16.88
CA PRO A 65 18.72 -17.81 -18.08
C PRO A 65 17.74 -17.78 -19.28
N THR A 66 16.49 -18.23 -19.11
CA THR A 66 15.50 -18.30 -20.19
C THR A 66 14.37 -17.26 -20.13
N ASN A 67 14.29 -16.42 -19.09
CA ASN A 67 13.14 -15.53 -18.90
C ASN A 67 13.60 -14.05 -18.91
N ASN A 68 13.49 -13.39 -20.07
CA ASN A 68 13.70 -11.94 -20.24
C ASN A 68 12.58 -11.10 -19.59
N TYR A 69 12.08 -11.52 -18.43
CA TYR A 69 11.06 -10.78 -17.70
C TYR A 69 11.70 -9.65 -16.92
N SER A 70 11.28 -8.41 -17.18
CA SER A 70 11.68 -7.25 -16.40
C SER A 70 10.66 -6.99 -15.30
N PHE A 71 11.05 -7.29 -14.06
CA PHE A 71 10.24 -6.98 -12.89
C PHE A 71 10.01 -5.47 -12.78
N LYS A 72 8.75 -5.05 -12.54
CA LYS A 72 8.44 -3.65 -12.24
C LYS A 72 8.79 -3.30 -10.79
N ARG A 73 8.76 -4.29 -9.90
CA ARG A 73 8.97 -4.12 -8.44
C ARG A 73 9.64 -5.35 -7.83
N SER A 74 10.19 -5.18 -6.63
CA SER A 74 10.66 -6.32 -5.82
C SER A 74 9.49 -7.16 -5.28
N LEU A 75 9.75 -8.43 -4.94
CA LEU A 75 8.78 -9.26 -4.20
C LEU A 75 8.22 -8.57 -2.95
N GLU A 76 9.06 -7.91 -2.15
CA GLU A 76 8.62 -7.26 -0.91
C GLU A 76 7.66 -6.10 -1.19
N GLU A 77 7.95 -5.28 -2.20
CA GLU A 77 7.06 -4.20 -2.64
C GLU A 77 5.73 -4.75 -3.17
N ASN A 78 5.77 -5.81 -3.98
CA ASN A 78 4.56 -6.48 -4.46
C ASN A 78 3.69 -6.99 -3.30
N LEU A 79 4.29 -7.61 -2.28
CA LEU A 79 3.56 -8.08 -1.10
C LEU A 79 2.95 -6.93 -0.28
N LYS A 80 3.66 -5.80 -0.13
CA LYS A 80 3.13 -4.59 0.52
C LYS A 80 1.91 -4.05 -0.23
N LEU A 81 1.99 -4.00 -1.55
CA LEU A 81 0.88 -3.54 -2.41
C LEU A 81 -0.30 -4.50 -2.35
N ILE A 82 -0.08 -5.81 -2.42
CA ILE A 82 -1.15 -6.81 -2.26
C ILE A 82 -1.84 -6.66 -0.90
N LYS A 83 -1.08 -6.47 0.20
CA LYS A 83 -1.68 -6.23 1.52
C LYS A 83 -2.56 -5.00 1.52
N LYS A 84 -2.09 -3.89 0.93
CA LYS A 84 -2.85 -2.64 0.83
C LYS A 84 -4.12 -2.80 -0.01
N TYR A 85 -3.98 -3.26 -1.25
CA TYR A 85 -5.09 -3.40 -2.20
C TYR A 85 -6.11 -4.44 -1.73
N GLY A 86 -5.65 -5.54 -1.15
CA GLY A 86 -6.52 -6.57 -0.59
C GLY A 86 -7.32 -6.08 0.60
N LYS A 87 -6.73 -5.29 1.50
CA LYS A 87 -7.47 -4.64 2.59
C LYS A 87 -8.54 -3.69 2.05
N GLU A 88 -8.15 -2.78 1.15
CA GLU A 88 -9.07 -1.79 0.56
C GLU A 88 -10.26 -2.46 -0.12
N ALA A 89 -10.04 -3.52 -0.89
CA ALA A 89 -11.11 -4.26 -1.56
C ALA A 89 -11.93 -5.12 -0.59
N ALA A 90 -11.30 -5.79 0.38
CA ALA A 90 -11.99 -6.63 1.36
C ALA A 90 -12.93 -5.82 2.25
N ASP A 91 -12.51 -4.64 2.70
CA ASP A 91 -13.33 -3.73 3.52
C ASP A 91 -14.65 -3.35 2.82
N VAL A 92 -14.65 -3.28 1.48
CA VAL A 92 -15.83 -2.97 0.66
C VAL A 92 -16.64 -4.22 0.30
N ILE A 93 -15.96 -5.32 -0.05
CA ILE A 93 -16.63 -6.52 -0.59
C ILE A 93 -17.20 -7.42 0.51
N PHE A 94 -16.50 -7.62 1.64
CA PHE A 94 -16.93 -8.56 2.67
C PHE A 94 -18.31 -8.25 3.26
N PRO A 95 -18.69 -6.99 3.52
CA PRO A 95 -20.04 -6.66 3.97
C PRO A 95 -21.14 -7.01 2.95
N ARG A 96 -20.79 -7.20 1.68
CA ARG A 96 -21.70 -7.36 0.54
C ARG A 96 -21.28 -8.53 -0.36
N ALA A 97 -20.81 -9.60 0.28
CA ALA A 97 -20.30 -10.79 -0.41
C ALA A 97 -21.37 -11.49 -1.27
N ASP A 98 -22.66 -11.27 -0.97
CA ASP A 98 -23.81 -11.71 -1.76
C ASP A 98 -23.77 -11.20 -3.21
N LEU A 99 -23.17 -10.02 -3.45
CA LEU A 99 -23.11 -9.43 -4.78
C LEU A 99 -22.03 -10.03 -5.68
N ILE A 100 -21.05 -10.77 -5.13
CA ILE A 100 -19.87 -11.25 -5.87
C ILE A 100 -20.30 -12.09 -7.08
N GLU A 101 -21.24 -13.01 -6.91
CA GLU A 101 -21.68 -13.89 -7.99
C GLU A 101 -22.43 -13.12 -9.09
N SER A 102 -23.16 -12.06 -8.71
CA SER A 102 -23.86 -11.19 -9.66
C SER A 102 -22.89 -10.42 -10.57
N PHE A 103 -21.68 -10.14 -10.11
CA PHE A 103 -20.62 -9.51 -10.92
C PHE A 103 -19.76 -10.54 -11.65
N ARG A 104 -19.60 -11.75 -11.09
CA ARG A 104 -18.86 -12.84 -11.72
C ARG A 104 -19.55 -13.38 -12.97
N SER A 105 -20.88 -13.38 -12.98
CA SER A 105 -21.70 -13.85 -14.09
C SER A 105 -21.84 -12.86 -15.26
N LYS A 106 -21.40 -11.60 -15.09
CA LYS A 106 -21.49 -10.56 -16.14
C LYS A 106 -20.18 -10.43 -16.90
N GLU A 107 -20.24 -10.49 -18.23
CA GLU A 107 -19.07 -10.36 -19.11
C GLU A 107 -18.25 -9.09 -18.84
N GLU A 108 -18.92 -7.96 -18.58
CA GLU A 108 -18.29 -6.67 -18.30
C GLU A 108 -17.45 -6.66 -17.02
N THR A 109 -17.84 -7.44 -16.00
CA THR A 109 -17.24 -7.35 -14.65
C THR A 109 -16.50 -8.60 -14.21
N LYS A 110 -16.64 -9.72 -14.92
CA LYS A 110 -16.07 -11.03 -14.52
C LYS A 110 -14.55 -10.99 -14.33
N ASP A 111 -13.82 -10.29 -15.19
CA ASP A 111 -12.36 -10.25 -15.15
C ASP A 111 -11.88 -9.35 -14.02
N THR A 112 -12.51 -8.19 -13.85
CA THR A 112 -12.21 -7.27 -12.76
C THR A 112 -12.52 -7.88 -11.40
N ILE A 113 -13.67 -8.55 -11.23
CA ILE A 113 -13.99 -9.22 -9.95
C ILE A 113 -13.06 -10.41 -9.69
N SER A 114 -12.64 -11.13 -10.73
CA SER A 114 -11.65 -12.22 -10.62
C SER A 114 -10.29 -11.69 -10.15
N LEU A 115 -9.84 -10.56 -10.71
CA LEU A 115 -8.61 -9.88 -10.33
C LEU A 115 -8.64 -9.41 -8.87
N ILE A 116 -9.73 -8.75 -8.46
CA ILE A 116 -9.93 -8.33 -7.06
C ILE A 116 -9.94 -9.55 -6.13
N SER A 117 -10.65 -10.62 -6.51
CA SER A 117 -10.75 -11.85 -5.70
C SER A 117 -9.38 -12.50 -5.46
N LYS A 118 -8.49 -12.49 -6.46
CA LYS A 118 -7.12 -13.02 -6.31
C LYS A 118 -6.31 -12.20 -5.30
N ILE A 119 -6.39 -10.87 -5.36
CA ILE A 119 -5.72 -9.96 -4.42
C ILE A 119 -6.26 -10.16 -3.00
N ILE A 120 -7.59 -10.21 -2.82
CA ILE A 120 -8.23 -10.47 -1.52
C ILE A 120 -7.83 -11.83 -0.96
N SER A 121 -7.75 -12.86 -1.79
CA SER A 121 -7.35 -14.21 -1.36
C SER A 121 -5.94 -14.20 -0.74
N ILE A 122 -4.97 -13.61 -1.44
CA ILE A 122 -3.59 -13.50 -0.91
C ILE A 122 -3.56 -12.64 0.35
N TYR A 123 -4.29 -11.52 0.40
CA TYR A 123 -4.40 -10.68 1.59
C TYR A 123 -5.01 -11.43 2.80
N THR A 124 -6.02 -12.25 2.57
CA THR A 124 -6.66 -13.04 3.63
C THR A 124 -5.67 -14.04 4.21
N ASP A 125 -4.87 -14.69 3.35
CA ASP A 125 -3.80 -15.55 3.83
C ASP A 125 -2.71 -14.77 4.56
N PHE A 126 -2.33 -13.60 4.03
CA PHE A 126 -1.36 -12.69 4.64
C PHE A 126 -1.75 -12.32 6.08
N ASN A 127 -3.04 -12.12 6.36
CA ASN A 127 -3.53 -11.75 7.69
C ASN A 127 -3.31 -12.82 8.77
N ASN A 128 -2.90 -14.04 8.41
CA ASN A 128 -2.46 -15.05 9.37
C ASN A 128 -1.02 -14.83 9.87
N TYR A 129 -0.34 -13.78 9.40
CA TYR A 129 1.05 -13.47 9.70
C TYR A 129 1.19 -12.02 10.18
N SER A 130 2.18 -11.75 11.01
CA SER A 130 2.34 -10.44 11.66
C SER A 130 2.76 -9.35 10.68
N ASN A 131 3.59 -9.70 9.69
CA ASN A 131 4.19 -8.75 8.75
C ASN A 131 4.63 -9.43 7.44
N VAL A 132 5.15 -8.62 6.50
CA VAL A 132 5.57 -9.08 5.16
C VAL A 132 6.71 -10.08 5.24
N GLU A 133 7.66 -9.89 6.16
CA GLU A 133 8.81 -10.78 6.31
C GLU A 133 8.39 -12.15 6.83
N GLU A 134 7.45 -12.18 7.80
CA GLU A 134 6.90 -13.42 8.30
C GLU A 134 6.06 -14.15 7.24
N PHE A 135 5.24 -13.42 6.48
CA PHE A 135 4.51 -14.00 5.35
C PHE A 135 5.47 -14.58 4.30
N LYS A 136 6.51 -13.82 3.93
CA LYS A 136 7.52 -14.20 2.95
C LYS A 136 8.27 -15.47 3.35
N SER A 137 8.65 -15.59 4.62
CA SER A 137 9.48 -16.70 5.12
C SER A 137 8.67 -17.95 5.51
N LYS A 138 7.43 -17.80 5.96
CA LYS A 138 6.64 -18.91 6.53
C LYS A 138 5.46 -19.36 5.67
N SER A 139 5.03 -18.59 4.67
CA SER A 139 3.92 -19.01 3.80
C SER A 139 4.30 -20.26 3.01
N THR A 140 3.61 -21.36 3.27
CA THR A 140 3.72 -22.61 2.49
C THR A 140 2.74 -22.66 1.32
N LYS A 141 1.67 -21.85 1.37
CA LYS A 141 0.59 -21.83 0.36
C LYS A 141 1.05 -21.20 -0.95
N TYR A 142 1.87 -20.17 -0.85
CA TYR A 142 2.48 -19.49 -1.97
C TYR A 142 3.97 -19.80 -1.94
N ASN A 143 4.47 -20.51 -2.95
CA ASN A 143 5.91 -20.60 -3.19
C ASN A 143 6.39 -19.22 -3.69
N LEU A 144 6.51 -18.26 -2.78
CA LEU A 144 6.64 -16.84 -3.11
C LEU A 144 7.88 -16.54 -3.95
N THR A 145 8.97 -17.26 -3.72
CA THR A 145 10.21 -17.15 -4.50
C THR A 145 10.04 -17.65 -5.93
N THR A 146 9.31 -18.76 -6.15
CA THR A 146 9.06 -19.27 -7.50
C THR A 146 7.91 -18.56 -8.22
N LYS A 147 7.06 -17.85 -7.47
CA LYS A 147 5.91 -17.09 -7.98
C LYS A 147 6.14 -15.58 -8.03
N GLU A 148 7.37 -15.09 -7.87
CA GLU A 148 7.66 -13.66 -7.86
C GLU A 148 7.13 -12.96 -9.13
N LYS A 149 7.34 -13.57 -10.31
CA LYS A 149 6.81 -13.07 -11.58
C LYS A 149 5.29 -12.99 -11.60
N GLU A 150 4.60 -14.03 -11.11
CA GLU A 150 3.14 -14.06 -11.06
C GLU A 150 2.59 -12.95 -10.16
N LEU A 151 3.27 -12.64 -9.05
CA LEU A 151 2.88 -11.58 -8.13
C LEU A 151 3.12 -10.19 -8.73
N ASP A 152 4.25 -9.98 -9.40
CA ASP A 152 4.55 -8.72 -10.09
C ASP A 152 3.54 -8.45 -11.21
N GLU A 153 3.20 -9.46 -12.00
CA GLU A 153 2.15 -9.38 -13.02
C GLU A 153 0.76 -9.13 -12.43
N LEU A 154 0.44 -9.76 -11.29
CA LEU A 154 -0.85 -9.58 -10.62
C LEU A 154 -1.03 -8.14 -10.14
N VAL A 155 -0.02 -7.58 -9.45
CA VAL A 155 -0.02 -6.20 -8.98
C VAL A 155 -0.08 -5.24 -10.17
N THR A 156 0.70 -5.51 -11.21
CA THR A 156 0.69 -4.74 -12.45
C THR A 156 -0.71 -4.67 -13.07
N LYS A 157 -1.37 -5.82 -13.26
CA LYS A 157 -2.72 -5.88 -13.83
C LYS A 157 -3.74 -5.15 -12.95
N TYR A 158 -3.60 -5.25 -11.63
CA TYR A 158 -4.46 -4.52 -10.69
C TYR A 158 -4.35 -3.01 -10.87
N GLU A 159 -3.13 -2.49 -11.01
CA GLU A 159 -2.89 -1.07 -11.22
C GLU A 159 -3.36 -0.59 -12.60
N GLU A 160 -3.14 -1.38 -13.65
CA GLU A 160 -3.64 -1.08 -15.00
C GLU A 160 -5.17 -1.05 -15.06
N GLN A 161 -5.86 -1.82 -14.21
CA GLN A 161 -7.32 -1.83 -14.12
C GLN A 161 -7.90 -0.96 -12.99
N LYS A 162 -7.10 -0.08 -12.37
CA LYS A 162 -7.51 0.66 -11.16
C LYS A 162 -8.84 1.40 -11.31
N ASP A 163 -9.10 2.03 -12.46
CA ASP A 163 -10.35 2.75 -12.72
C ASP A 163 -11.55 1.80 -12.81
N ASN A 164 -11.40 0.65 -13.46
CA ASN A 164 -12.45 -0.37 -13.54
C ASN A 164 -12.74 -0.98 -12.18
N ILE A 165 -11.68 -1.24 -11.41
CA ILE A 165 -11.78 -1.73 -10.03
C ILE A 165 -12.52 -0.72 -9.17
N SER A 166 -12.14 0.56 -9.21
CA SER A 166 -12.82 1.62 -8.46
C SER A 166 -14.29 1.71 -8.83
N LYS A 167 -14.63 1.72 -10.13
CA LYS A 167 -16.02 1.74 -10.60
C LYS A 167 -16.81 0.52 -10.12
N LEU A 168 -16.20 -0.66 -10.10
CA LEU A 168 -16.86 -1.87 -9.62
C LEU A 168 -17.05 -1.85 -8.10
N LEU A 169 -16.05 -1.40 -7.33
CA LEU A 169 -16.14 -1.30 -5.87
C LEU A 169 -17.22 -0.30 -5.42
N GLU A 170 -17.47 0.79 -6.16
CA GLU A 170 -18.61 1.68 -5.88
C GLU A 170 -19.96 0.95 -6.02
N LYS A 171 -20.07 -0.07 -6.86
CA LYS A 171 -21.31 -0.87 -7.01
C LYS A 171 -21.55 -1.84 -5.84
N PHE A 172 -20.59 -2.00 -4.93
CA PHE A 172 -20.74 -2.78 -3.69
C PHE A 172 -21.25 -1.94 -2.52
N LYS A 173 -21.07 -0.62 -2.53
CA LYS A 173 -21.54 0.28 -1.48
C LYS A 173 -23.06 0.45 -1.55
#